data_AF-F4GF18-F1
#
_entry.id   AF-F4GF18-F1
#
_cell.length_a   1.000
_cell.length_b   1.000
_cell.length_c   1.000
_cell.angle_alpha   90.00
_cell.angle_beta   90.00
_cell.angle_gamma   90.00
#
_symmetry.space_group_name_H-M   'P 1'
#
loop_
_entity.id
_entity.type
_entity.pdbx_description
1 polymer ?
#
loop_
_entity_poly.entity_id
_entity_poly.type
_entity_poly.pdbx_seq_one_letter_code
_entity_poly.pdbx_strand_id
1 'polypeptide(L)'
;MVTRIVPLVLLLLLVAIHAQLWAGRGSVGNVQDLRQQIAAQQAANAQARLANERLAAEVNDLKGGLEMVEEKARGELGMVKQGEIYVQVVRPAQR
;
A
#
# COMPACT_ATOMS: atom_id res chain seq x y z
N MET A 1 39.53 20.11 51.02
CA MET A 1 39.57 20.44 49.57
C MET A 1 38.71 19.49 48.72
N VAL A 2 38.62 18.19 49.06
CA VAL A 2 37.81 17.18 48.31
C VAL A 2 36.32 17.52 48.20
N THR A 3 35.72 18.15 49.22
CA THR A 3 34.28 18.47 49.28
C THR A 3 33.79 19.43 48.18
N ARG A 4 34.70 20.22 47.58
CA ARG A 4 34.37 21.19 46.50
C ARG A 4 34.44 20.56 45.10
N ILE A 5 35.07 19.40 44.95
CA ILE A 5 35.26 18.71 43.67
C ILE A 5 34.03 17.85 43.33
N VAL A 6 33.45 17.19 44.33
CA VAL A 6 32.24 16.37 44.19
C VAL A 6 31.08 17.12 43.50
N PRO A 7 30.68 18.34 43.91
CA PRO A 7 29.59 19.05 43.23
C PRO A 7 29.95 19.42 41.79
N LEU A 8 31.22 19.71 41.50
CA LEU A 8 31.71 20.03 40.15
C LEU A 8 31.59 18.82 39.21
N VAL A 9 31.96 17.63 39.67
CA VAL A 9 31.81 16.38 38.93
C VAL A 9 30.34 16.05 38.68
N LEU A 10 29.48 16.23 39.70
CA LEU A 10 28.04 16.02 39.56
C LEU A 10 27.41 16.99 38.55
N LEU A 11 27.85 18.24 38.53
CA LEU A 11 27.37 19.25 37.58
C LEU A 11 27.81 18.91 36.14
N LEU A 12 29.03 18.41 35.97
CA LEU A 12 29.56 17.96 34.68
C LEU A 12 28.77 16.74 34.16
N LEU A 13 28.50 15.76 35.03
CA LEU A 13 27.64 14.61 34.73
C LEU A 13 26.21 15.03 34.38
N LEU A 14 25.65 15.99 35.13
CA LEU A 14 24.31 16.52 34.87
C LEU A 14 24.21 17.16 33.49
N VAL A 15 25.19 17.98 33.12
CA VAL A 15 25.26 18.63 31.80
C VAL A 15 25.43 17.58 30.70
N ALA A 16 26.28 16.57 30.90
CA ALA A 16 26.46 15.49 29.93
C ALA A 16 25.16 14.72 29.66
N ILE A 17 24.38 14.42 30.72
CA ILE A 17 23.08 13.75 30.60
C ILE A 17 22.06 14.64 29.88
N HIS A 18 22.01 15.94 30.22
CA HIS A 18 21.09 16.88 29.55
C HIS A 18 21.43 17.04 28.07
N ALA A 19 22.71 17.16 27.72
CA ALA A 19 23.17 17.20 26.34
C ALA A 19 22.83 15.91 25.58
N GLN A 20 23.02 14.74 26.21
CA GLN A 20 22.67 13.46 25.61
C GLN A 20 21.16 13.30 25.39
N LEU A 21 20.32 13.82 26.29
CA LEU A 21 18.86 13.80 26.14
C LEU A 21 18.40 14.71 24.99
N TRP A 22 19.06 15.85 24.80
CA TRP A 22 18.75 16.77 23.70
C TRP A 22 19.30 16.28 22.35
N ALA A 23 20.44 15.60 22.33
CA ALA A 23 21.08 15.05 21.13
C ALA A 23 20.69 13.59 20.80
N GLY A 24 19.94 12.92 21.69
CA GLY A 24 19.58 11.51 21.55
C GLY A 24 18.56 11.23 20.43
N ARG A 25 18.18 9.97 20.27
CA ARG A 25 17.32 9.40 19.20
C ARG A 25 15.92 10.04 19.00
N GLY A 26 15.59 11.11 19.73
CA GLY A 26 14.38 11.92 19.59
C GLY A 26 14.65 13.43 19.53
N SER A 27 15.87 13.87 19.17
CA SER A 27 16.17 15.30 19.03
C SER A 27 15.24 15.96 18.01
N VAL A 28 14.92 17.23 18.25
CA VAL A 28 13.98 18.01 17.42
C VAL A 28 14.35 17.98 15.93
N GLY A 29 15.64 17.94 15.60
CA GLY A 29 16.12 17.80 14.23
C GLY A 29 15.78 16.44 13.60
N ASN A 30 16.04 15.34 14.31
CA ASN A 30 15.75 13.99 13.79
C ASN A 30 14.25 13.79 13.53
N VAL A 31 13.39 14.34 14.39
CA VAL A 31 11.94 14.27 14.20
C VAL A 31 11.47 15.06 12.97
N GLN A 32 12.10 16.20 12.68
CA GLN A 32 11.78 16.99 11.49
C GLN A 32 12.18 16.26 10.20
N ASP A 33 13.38 15.69 10.16
CA ASP A 33 13.85 14.93 8.99
C ASP A 33 12.98 13.70 8.73
N LEU A 34 12.62 12.96 9.80
CA LEU A 34 11.73 11.81 9.69
C LEU A 34 10.33 12.21 9.22
N ARG A 35 9.81 13.35 9.70
CA ARG A 35 8.52 13.89 9.24
C ARG A 35 8.55 14.28 7.77
N GLN A 36 9.64 14.88 7.30
CA GLN A 36 9.80 15.21 5.88
C GLN A 36 9.86 13.96 5.00
N GLN A 37 10.59 12.92 5.43
CA GLN A 37 10.63 11.63 4.73
C GLN A 37 9.25 10.97 4.66
N ILE A 38 8.50 10.99 5.76
CA ILE A 38 7.12 10.47 5.80
C ILE A 38 6.23 11.24 4.82
N ALA A 39 6.31 12.58 4.81
CA ALA A 39 5.50 13.40 3.90
C ALA A 39 5.82 13.11 2.42
N ALA A 40 7.11 12.98 2.08
CA ALA A 40 7.53 12.62 0.73
C ALA A 40 7.03 11.22 0.32
N GLN A 41 7.16 10.24 1.22
CA GLN A 41 6.70 8.87 0.94
C GLN A 41 5.17 8.81 0.79
N GLN A 42 4.42 9.56 1.59
CA GLN A 42 2.97 9.64 1.48
C GLN A 42 2.53 10.25 0.15
N ALA A 43 3.22 11.29 -0.32
CA ALA A 43 2.96 11.89 -1.63
C ALA A 43 3.22 10.90 -2.77
N ALA A 44 4.35 10.19 -2.73
CA ALA A 44 4.67 9.14 -3.72
C ALA A 44 3.63 8.01 -3.71
N ASN A 45 3.25 7.54 -2.52
CA ASN A 45 2.23 6.49 -2.37
C ASN A 45 0.86 6.95 -2.89
N ALA A 46 0.49 8.22 -2.70
CA ALA A 46 -0.76 8.76 -3.23
C ALA A 46 -0.79 8.74 -4.76
N GLN A 47 0.32 9.11 -5.42
CA GLN A 47 0.42 9.05 -6.88
C GLN A 47 0.36 7.61 -7.39
N ALA A 48 1.09 6.69 -6.76
CA ALA A 48 1.07 5.27 -7.13
C ALA A 48 -0.33 4.67 -6.97
N ARG A 49 -1.06 5.04 -5.91
CA ARG A 49 -2.43 4.56 -5.69
C ARG A 49 -3.38 5.01 -6.80
N LEU A 50 -3.31 6.27 -7.23
CA LEU A 50 -4.13 6.78 -8.35
C LEU A 50 -3.85 6.03 -9.66
N ALA A 51 -2.58 5.74 -9.94
CA ALA A 51 -2.21 4.95 -11.12
C ALA A 51 -2.76 3.51 -11.05
N ASN A 52 -2.66 2.87 -9.88
CA ASN A 52 -3.21 1.54 -9.66
C ASN A 52 -4.73 1.51 -9.81
N GLU A 53 -5.44 2.50 -9.27
CA GLU A 53 -6.90 2.61 -9.41
C GLU A 53 -7.30 2.74 -10.89
N ARG A 54 -6.59 3.57 -11.66
CA ARG A 54 -6.82 3.71 -13.10
C ARG A 54 -6.57 2.41 -13.86
N LEU A 55 -5.45 1.75 -13.60
CA LEU A 55 -5.11 0.48 -14.27
C LEU A 55 -6.09 -0.63 -13.90
N ALA A 56 -6.54 -0.68 -12.65
CA ALA A 56 -7.55 -1.63 -12.20
C ALA A 56 -8.88 -1.42 -12.93
N ALA A 57 -9.29 -0.17 -13.15
CA ALA A 57 -10.48 0.15 -13.92
C ALA A 57 -10.35 -0.28 -15.38
N GLU A 58 -9.20 -0.03 -16.02
CA GLU A 58 -8.93 -0.45 -17.39
C GLU A 58 -8.94 -1.98 -17.54
N VAL A 59 -8.32 -2.70 -16.61
CA VAL A 59 -8.36 -4.17 -16.58
C VAL A 59 -9.79 -4.68 -16.42
N ASN A 60 -10.60 -4.02 -15.59
CA ASN A 60 -11.98 -4.42 -15.40
C ASN A 60 -12.84 -4.19 -16.66
N ASP A 61 -12.64 -3.05 -17.33
CA ASP A 61 -13.31 -2.74 -18.60
C ASP A 61 -12.94 -3.73 -19.70
N LEU A 62 -11.65 -4.07 -19.83
CA LEU A 62 -11.17 -5.09 -20.77
C LEU A 62 -11.79 -6.46 -20.49
N LYS A 63 -11.91 -6.86 -19.22
CA LYS A 63 -12.56 -8.12 -18.84
C LYS A 63 -14.04 -8.12 -19.20
N GLY A 64 -14.77 -7.07 -18.86
CA GLY A 64 -16.19 -6.94 -19.23
C GLY A 64 -16.42 -6.95 -20.75
N GLY A 65 -15.54 -6.30 -21.50
CA GLY A 65 -15.56 -6.34 -22.96
C GLY A 65 -15.33 -7.74 -23.53
N LEU A 66 -14.37 -8.49 -22.97
CA LEU A 66 -14.11 -9.88 -23.37
C LEU A 66 -15.28 -10.81 -23.06
N GLU A 67 -15.91 -10.64 -21.90
CA GLU A 67 -17.11 -11.41 -21.51
C GLU A 67 -18.27 -11.19 -22.50
N MET A 68 -18.53 -9.94 -22.91
CA MET A 68 -19.54 -9.65 -23.95
C MET A 68 -19.22 -10.32 -25.30
N VAL A 69 -17.94 -10.34 -25.70
CA VAL A 69 -17.52 -10.99 -26.94
C VAL A 69 -17.70 -12.51 -26.85
N GLU A 70 -17.38 -13.10 -25.70
CA GLU A 70 -17.57 -14.53 -25.44
C GLU A 70 -19.06 -14.92 -25.47
N GLU A 71 -19.92 -14.12 -24.84
CA GLU A 71 -21.38 -14.36 -24.84
C GLU A 71 -21.94 -14.33 -26.27
N LYS A 72 -21.51 -13.36 -27.08
CA LYS A 72 -21.91 -13.29 -28.50
C LYS A 72 -21.39 -14.47 -29.32
N ALA A 73 -20.13 -14.88 -29.12
CA ALA A 73 -19.56 -16.03 -29.81
C ALA A 73 -20.25 -17.35 -29.45
N ARG A 74 -20.62 -17.54 -28.17
CA ARG A 74 -21.38 -18.71 -27.71
C ARG A 74 -22.83 -18.69 -28.18
N GLY A 75 -23.49 -17.53 -28.12
CA GLY A 75 -24.91 -17.38 -28.43
C GLY A 75 -25.25 -17.36 -29.92
N GLU A 76 -24.46 -16.65 -30.74
CA GLU A 76 -24.75 -16.48 -32.17
C GLU A 76 -23.98 -17.46 -33.06
N LEU A 77 -22.71 -17.72 -32.74
CA LEU A 77 -21.83 -18.55 -33.59
C LEU A 77 -21.74 -20.00 -33.11
N GLY A 78 -22.32 -20.34 -31.95
CA GLY A 78 -22.23 -21.67 -31.36
C GLY A 78 -20.79 -22.09 -31.04
N MET A 79 -19.88 -21.13 -30.89
CA MET A 79 -18.47 -21.42 -30.62
C MET A 79 -18.30 -21.88 -29.17
N VAL A 80 -17.55 -22.97 -28.99
CA VAL A 80 -17.21 -23.55 -27.69
C VAL A 80 -15.70 -23.60 -27.53
N LYS A 81 -15.23 -23.42 -26.29
CA LYS A 81 -13.80 -23.45 -25.98
C LYS A 81 -13.26 -24.87 -26.12
N GLN A 82 -11.97 -25.02 -26.45
CA GLN A 82 -11.35 -26.34 -26.47
C GLN A 82 -11.51 -27.04 -25.11
N GLY A 83 -12.06 -28.26 -25.14
CA GLY A 83 -12.30 -29.09 -23.95
C GLY A 83 -13.66 -28.87 -23.26
N GLU A 84 -14.52 -27.99 -23.77
CA GLU A 84 -15.90 -27.83 -23.27
C GLU A 84 -16.90 -28.73 -24.01
N ILE A 85 -17.93 -29.19 -23.29
CA ILE A 85 -19.06 -29.96 -23.84
C ILE A 85 -20.32 -29.10 -23.71
N TYR A 86 -20.95 -28.77 -24.84
CA TYR A 86 -22.22 -28.05 -24.87
C TYR A 86 -23.39 -29.00 -24.59
N VAL A 87 -24.20 -28.71 -23.57
CA VAL A 87 -25.38 -29.51 -23.20
C VAL A 87 -26.62 -28.62 -23.27
N GLN A 88 -27.55 -28.96 -24.17
CA GLN A 88 -28.83 -28.25 -24.30
C GLN A 88 -29.93 -29.03 -23.57
N VAL A 89 -30.44 -28.48 -22.47
CA VAL A 89 -31.50 -29.13 -21.68
C VAL A 89 -32.88 -28.71 -22.24
N VAL A 90 -33.53 -29.62 -22.97
CA VAL A 90 -34.94 -29.48 -23.34
C VAL A 90 -35.81 -30.01 -22.20
N ARG A 91 -36.72 -29.16 -21.69
CA ARG A 91 -37.68 -29.60 -20.66
C ARG A 91 -38.62 -30.64 -21.27
N PRO A 92 -38.79 -31.82 -20.64
CA PRO A 92 -39.75 -32.80 -21.12
C PRO A 92 -41.16 -32.21 -21.03
N ALA A 93 -41.95 -32.40 -22.08
CA ALA A 93 -43.35 -31.99 -22.09
C ALA A 93 -44.06 -32.64 -20.90
N GLN A 94 -44.51 -31.83 -19.95
CA GLN A 94 -45.39 -32.26 -18.87
C GLN A 94 -46.68 -32.73 -19.53
N ARG A 95 -46.87 -34.05 -19.61
CA ARG A 95 -48.15 -34.69 -19.89
C ARG A 95 -48.90 -34.92 -18.60
#